data_AF-A0A7Y9KJA1-F1
#
_entry.id   AF-A0A7Y9KJA1-F1
#
_cell.length_a   1.000
_cell.length_b   1.000
_cell.length_c   1.000
_cell.angle_alpha   90.00
_cell.angle_beta   90.00
_cell.angle_gamma   90.00
#
_symmetry.space_group_name_H-M   'P 1'
#
loop_
_entity.id
_entity.type
_entity.pdbx_description
1 polymer ?
#
loop_
_entity_poly.entity_id
_entity_poly.type
_entity_poly.pdbx_seq_one_letter_code
_entity_poly.pdbx_strand_id
1 'polypeptide(L)'
;MATIVGCAGAVPLSYAEASVNSAPAMPSMVLASYSTPAPLAADAELAVATGDTSTTEARAAVEAADAAVASAAQVATDVEASGLDIGVTPTVDTTALEATAGRLALGIKSLPESLLPDVTADVTALVSSVQEQVAGLRGRLDAAVQAKKEAEEQARRAAEEKARQAAEAAERARQQQSSGSGGGGWVPSVPVGGATGDNSPAGAQATARGMLGSYGWGDDQFGCLYNLWQKESGWNYQAYNRSSGAFGIPQALPGSKMATAGADWQTSARTQIAWGLGYISGRYGSPCNAWGHSQSVGWY
;
A
#
# COMPACT_ATOMS: atom_id res chain seq x y z
N MET A 1 -34.80 33.62 -58.02
CA MET A 1 -34.52 32.80 -56.81
C MET A 1 -33.75 33.71 -55.86
N ALA A 2 -34.13 34.02 -54.61
CA ALA A 2 -35.03 33.38 -53.66
C ALA A 2 -35.76 34.43 -52.78
N THR A 3 -36.66 33.90 -51.95
CA THR A 3 -37.86 34.47 -51.32
C THR A 3 -37.63 35.38 -50.10
N ILE A 4 -38.66 36.17 -49.78
CA ILE A 4 -38.86 37.17 -48.72
C ILE A 4 -39.36 36.50 -47.40
N VAL A 5 -39.35 37.28 -46.29
CA VAL A 5 -40.21 37.23 -45.07
C VAL A 5 -39.57 36.47 -43.86
N GLY A 6 -39.54 36.95 -42.61
CA GLY A 6 -40.03 38.18 -41.96
C GLY A 6 -40.02 38.05 -40.41
N CYS A 7 -39.96 39.21 -39.73
CA CYS A 7 -40.49 39.59 -38.41
C CYS A 7 -40.02 38.95 -37.07
N ALA A 8 -39.34 39.80 -36.27
CA ALA A 8 -39.71 40.34 -34.95
C ALA A 8 -40.08 39.45 -33.74
N GLY A 9 -39.45 39.77 -32.59
CA GLY A 9 -40.19 39.97 -31.32
C GLY A 9 -39.68 39.31 -30.04
N ALA A 10 -39.00 40.10 -29.21
CA ALA A 10 -39.04 40.18 -27.73
C ALA A 10 -38.54 39.04 -26.80
N VAL A 11 -37.70 39.49 -25.86
CA VAL A 11 -37.23 38.89 -24.58
C VAL A 11 -38.41 38.69 -23.59
N PRO A 12 -38.34 37.84 -22.53
CA PRO A 12 -37.50 38.14 -21.35
C PRO A 12 -37.00 36.92 -20.52
N LEU A 13 -36.26 37.25 -19.45
CA LEU A 13 -36.05 36.55 -18.18
C LEU A 13 -34.78 35.68 -17.97
N SER A 14 -34.00 36.23 -17.03
CA SER A 14 -32.91 35.68 -16.22
C SER A 14 -33.22 34.36 -15.53
N TYR A 15 -32.23 33.45 -15.45
CA TYR A 15 -31.74 32.91 -14.18
C TYR A 15 -30.32 32.35 -14.37
N ALA A 16 -29.47 32.59 -13.37
CA ALA A 16 -28.12 32.08 -13.26
C ALA A 16 -28.09 30.56 -13.13
N GLU A 17 -27.02 29.90 -13.60
CA GLU A 17 -26.44 28.72 -12.95
C GLU A 17 -24.95 28.60 -13.32
N ALA A 18 -24.20 28.04 -12.38
CA ALA A 18 -22.76 28.05 -12.25
C ALA A 18 -21.95 27.52 -13.44
N SER A 19 -20.80 28.16 -13.65
CA SER A 19 -19.63 27.56 -14.29
C SER A 19 -19.18 26.35 -13.45
N VAL A 20 -19.42 25.13 -13.94
CA VAL A 20 -18.73 23.93 -13.46
C VAL A 20 -17.80 23.48 -14.58
N ASN A 21 -16.53 23.81 -14.36
CA ASN A 21 -15.42 23.41 -15.18
C ASN A 21 -15.24 21.88 -15.11
N SER A 22 -14.82 21.30 -16.23
CA SER A 22 -14.54 19.89 -16.39
C SER A 22 -13.65 19.32 -15.27
N ALA A 23 -14.02 18.13 -14.83
CA ALA A 23 -13.28 17.28 -13.90
C ALA A 23 -11.82 17.06 -14.34
N PRO A 24 -10.94 16.76 -13.38
CA PRO A 24 -10.23 15.49 -13.44
C PRO A 24 -10.80 14.51 -12.42
N ALA A 25 -11.28 13.38 -12.93
CA ALA A 25 -11.70 12.25 -12.15
C ALA A 25 -10.52 11.73 -11.31
N MET A 26 -10.65 11.82 -9.99
CA MET A 26 -9.75 11.16 -9.05
C MET A 26 -9.96 9.65 -9.17
N PRO A 27 -8.90 8.83 -9.15
CA PRO A 27 -9.07 7.38 -9.06
C PRO A 27 -9.68 7.06 -7.69
N SER A 28 -10.93 6.62 -7.68
CA SER A 28 -11.55 5.94 -6.55
C SER A 28 -10.63 4.79 -6.14
N MET A 29 -10.06 4.86 -4.95
CA MET A 29 -9.52 3.68 -4.30
C MET A 29 -10.70 2.73 -4.10
N VAL A 30 -10.77 1.71 -4.94
CA VAL A 30 -11.66 0.57 -4.72
C VAL A 30 -11.12 -0.11 -3.47
N LEU A 31 -11.76 0.17 -2.32
CA LEU A 31 -11.76 -0.75 -1.20
C LEU A 31 -12.16 -2.10 -1.78
N ALA A 32 -11.24 -3.05 -1.82
CA ALA A 32 -11.56 -4.44 -2.10
C ALA A 32 -12.58 -4.85 -1.03
N SER A 33 -13.87 -4.79 -1.39
CA SER A 33 -14.92 -5.46 -0.66
C SER A 33 -14.56 -6.93 -0.70
N TYR A 34 -13.96 -7.41 0.37
CA TYR A 34 -13.97 -8.82 0.69
C TYR A 34 -15.46 -9.19 0.71
N SER A 35 -15.89 -9.86 -0.35
CA SER A 35 -17.22 -10.42 -0.42
C SER A 35 -17.29 -11.41 0.74
N THR A 36 -18.03 -11.04 1.78
CA THR A 36 -18.49 -11.98 2.78
C THR A 36 -19.10 -13.16 2.03
N PRO A 37 -18.65 -14.41 2.25
CA PRO A 37 -19.44 -15.54 1.80
C PRO A 37 -20.82 -15.40 2.44
N ALA A 38 -21.85 -15.57 1.61
CA ALA A 38 -23.24 -15.54 2.04
C ALA A 38 -23.41 -16.44 3.28
N PRO A 39 -24.24 -16.02 4.26
CA PRO A 39 -24.51 -16.87 5.41
C PRO A 39 -25.10 -18.19 4.92
N LEU A 40 -24.60 -19.27 5.54
CA LEU A 40 -25.14 -20.63 5.49
C LEU A 40 -26.67 -20.58 5.40
N ALA A 41 -27.22 -21.13 4.31
CA ALA A 41 -28.61 -21.57 4.29
C ALA A 41 -28.71 -22.83 5.16
N ALA A 42 -28.65 -22.63 6.48
CA ALA A 42 -29.47 -23.42 7.39
C ALA A 42 -30.89 -22.83 7.31
N ASP A 43 -31.90 -23.68 7.46
CA ASP A 43 -33.34 -23.41 7.34
C ASP A 43 -33.92 -23.43 5.92
N ALA A 44 -33.88 -24.61 5.29
CA ALA A 44 -34.92 -25.00 4.34
C ALA A 44 -35.98 -25.84 5.07
N GLU A 45 -36.87 -25.18 5.82
CA GLU A 45 -38.12 -25.81 6.25
C GLU A 45 -39.25 -25.47 5.25
N LEU A 46 -39.75 -26.54 4.63
CA LEU A 46 -41.09 -26.75 4.07
C LEU A 46 -41.54 -26.00 2.79
N ALA A 47 -41.29 -26.64 1.64
CA ALA A 47 -42.23 -26.62 0.52
C ALA A 47 -42.53 -28.08 0.09
N VAL A 48 -43.73 -28.56 0.45
CA VAL A 48 -44.21 -29.87 0.04
C VAL A 48 -44.62 -29.84 -1.43
N ALA A 49 -43.83 -30.48 -2.27
CA ALA A 49 -44.23 -30.99 -3.58
C ALA A 49 -43.53 -32.32 -3.76
N THR A 50 -44.25 -33.39 -3.43
CA THR A 50 -43.79 -34.77 -3.51
C THR A 50 -43.46 -35.13 -4.95
N GLY A 51 -42.17 -35.16 -5.30
CA GLY A 51 -41.72 -35.70 -6.59
C GLY A 51 -40.28 -35.42 -7.01
N ASP A 52 -39.61 -34.37 -6.51
CA ASP A 52 -38.32 -33.93 -7.12
C ASP A 52 -37.27 -33.40 -6.12
N THR A 53 -37.43 -33.69 -4.82
CA THR A 53 -36.54 -33.18 -3.76
C THR A 53 -35.13 -33.74 -3.88
N SER A 54 -34.98 -35.05 -4.18
CA SER A 54 -33.66 -35.68 -4.28
C SER A 54 -32.86 -35.18 -5.48
N THR A 55 -33.49 -34.93 -6.63
CA THR A 55 -32.79 -34.32 -7.77
C THR A 55 -32.41 -32.86 -7.50
N THR A 56 -33.24 -32.13 -6.73
CA THR A 56 -32.95 -30.74 -6.34
C THR A 56 -31.75 -30.67 -5.41
N GLU A 57 -31.71 -31.51 -4.38
CA GLU A 57 -30.57 -31.64 -3.47
C GLU A 57 -29.30 -32.06 -4.22
N ALA A 58 -29.42 -33.02 -5.15
CA ALA A 58 -28.30 -33.44 -5.98
C ALA A 58 -27.74 -32.31 -6.87
N ARG A 59 -28.62 -31.48 -7.48
CA ARG A 59 -28.17 -30.30 -8.25
C ARG A 59 -27.47 -29.28 -7.36
N ALA A 60 -28.03 -29.00 -6.19
CA ALA A 60 -27.42 -28.07 -5.23
C ALA A 60 -26.04 -28.56 -4.75
N ALA A 61 -25.87 -29.87 -4.54
CA ALA A 61 -24.57 -30.44 -4.18
C ALA A 61 -23.52 -30.29 -5.29
N VAL A 62 -23.91 -30.42 -6.56
CA VAL A 62 -23.00 -30.16 -7.70
C VAL A 62 -22.61 -28.69 -7.76
N GLU A 63 -23.56 -27.76 -7.60
CA GLU A 63 -23.26 -26.31 -7.56
C GLU A 63 -22.34 -25.95 -6.38
N ALA A 64 -22.55 -26.57 -5.23
CA ALA A 64 -21.67 -26.40 -4.06
C ALA A 64 -20.26 -26.95 -4.31
N ALA A 65 -20.13 -28.05 -5.05
CA ALA A 65 -18.85 -28.59 -5.48
C ALA A 65 -18.09 -27.59 -6.37
N ASP A 66 -18.75 -27.05 -7.40
CA ASP A 66 -18.14 -26.06 -8.30
C ASP A 66 -17.69 -24.80 -7.53
N ALA A 67 -18.51 -24.32 -6.58
CA ALA A 67 -18.16 -23.19 -5.73
C ALA A 67 -16.97 -23.48 -4.79
N ALA A 68 -16.86 -24.70 -4.27
CA ALA A 68 -15.73 -25.12 -3.44
C ALA A 68 -14.43 -25.20 -4.25
N VAL A 69 -14.48 -25.72 -5.48
CA VAL A 69 -13.33 -25.74 -6.41
C VAL A 69 -12.88 -24.31 -6.75
N ALA A 70 -13.82 -23.42 -7.07
CA ALA A 70 -13.50 -22.02 -7.32
C ALA A 70 -12.87 -21.34 -6.10
N SER A 71 -13.36 -21.62 -4.89
CA SER A 71 -12.79 -21.09 -3.65
C SER A 71 -11.37 -21.60 -3.38
N ALA A 72 -11.08 -22.86 -3.71
CA ALA A 72 -9.75 -23.45 -3.64
C ALA A 72 -8.76 -22.78 -4.60
N ALA A 73 -9.18 -22.49 -5.84
CA ALA A 73 -8.36 -21.74 -6.79
C ALA A 73 -8.13 -20.28 -6.36
N GLN A 74 -9.17 -19.64 -5.79
CA GLN A 74 -9.08 -18.26 -5.33
C GLN A 74 -8.09 -18.10 -4.18
N VAL A 75 -8.11 -18.99 -3.17
CA VAL A 75 -7.16 -18.87 -2.04
C VAL A 75 -5.71 -19.05 -2.49
N ALA A 76 -5.44 -19.90 -3.48
CA ALA A 76 -4.11 -20.04 -4.07
C ALA A 76 -3.65 -18.72 -4.72
N THR A 77 -4.55 -18.09 -5.48
CA THR A 77 -4.31 -16.78 -6.12
C THR A 77 -4.09 -15.68 -5.08
N ASP A 78 -4.87 -15.65 -4.00
CA ASP A 78 -4.75 -14.66 -2.93
C ASP A 78 -3.41 -14.79 -2.19
N VAL A 79 -2.95 -16.02 -1.92
CA VAL A 79 -1.65 -16.27 -1.30
C VAL A 79 -0.53 -15.81 -2.23
N GLU A 80 -0.59 -16.13 -3.52
CA GLU A 80 0.41 -15.70 -4.51
C GLU A 80 0.46 -14.17 -4.64
N ALA A 81 -0.71 -13.52 -4.73
CA ALA A 81 -0.82 -12.07 -4.80
C ALA A 81 -0.31 -11.36 -3.52
N SER A 82 -0.42 -12.02 -2.36
CA SER A 82 0.12 -11.47 -1.11
C SER A 82 1.65 -11.43 -1.07
N GLY A 83 2.32 -12.32 -1.81
CA GLY A 83 3.77 -12.52 -1.75
C GLY A 83 4.28 -12.97 -0.37
N LEU A 84 3.41 -13.46 0.51
CA LEU A 84 3.75 -13.92 1.86
C LEU A 84 3.99 -15.42 1.89
N ASP A 85 5.03 -15.84 2.60
CA ASP A 85 5.24 -17.24 2.93
C ASP A 85 4.32 -17.66 4.10
N ILE A 86 3.38 -18.56 3.82
CA ILE A 86 2.44 -19.11 4.81
C ILE A 86 2.90 -20.46 5.39
N GLY A 87 4.12 -20.90 5.05
CA GLY A 87 4.75 -22.13 5.57
C GLY A 87 4.14 -23.44 5.05
N VAL A 88 3.27 -23.37 4.04
CA VAL A 88 2.64 -24.51 3.37
C VAL A 88 2.44 -24.20 1.88
N THR A 89 2.35 -25.24 1.05
CA THR A 89 1.97 -25.07 -0.36
C THR A 89 0.52 -24.59 -0.43
N PRO A 90 0.20 -23.48 -1.12
CA PRO A 90 -1.15 -22.89 -1.15
C PRO A 90 -2.04 -23.59 -2.19
N THR A 91 -2.11 -24.91 -2.16
CA THR A 91 -2.87 -25.72 -3.11
C THR A 91 -3.78 -26.68 -2.36
N VAL A 92 -5.02 -26.81 -2.83
CA VAL A 92 -5.99 -27.79 -2.32
C VAL A 92 -6.28 -28.79 -3.45
N ASP A 93 -6.23 -30.08 -3.16
CA ASP A 93 -6.56 -31.11 -4.14
C ASP A 93 -8.08 -31.27 -4.25
N THR A 94 -8.63 -30.92 -5.42
CA THR A 94 -10.06 -30.99 -5.74
C THR A 94 -10.44 -32.20 -6.60
N THR A 95 -9.48 -33.05 -6.98
CA THR A 95 -9.67 -34.10 -7.99
C THR A 95 -10.80 -35.07 -7.62
N ALA A 96 -10.87 -35.50 -6.36
CA ALA A 96 -11.89 -36.42 -5.88
C ALA A 96 -13.29 -35.78 -5.85
N LEU A 97 -13.37 -34.50 -5.53
CA LEU A 97 -14.61 -33.72 -5.51
C LEU A 97 -15.15 -33.56 -6.93
N GLU A 98 -14.32 -33.10 -7.87
CA GLU A 98 -14.68 -32.93 -9.28
C GLU A 98 -15.15 -34.24 -9.92
N ALA A 99 -14.44 -35.34 -9.66
CA ALA A 99 -14.82 -36.66 -10.17
C ALA A 99 -16.17 -37.15 -9.60
N THR A 100 -16.45 -36.90 -8.32
CA THR A 100 -17.70 -37.35 -7.68
C THR A 100 -18.88 -36.45 -8.05
N ALA A 101 -18.67 -35.13 -8.12
CA ALA A 101 -19.67 -34.18 -8.62
C ALA A 101 -20.03 -34.45 -10.08
N GLY A 102 -19.05 -34.76 -10.94
CA GLY A 102 -19.28 -35.16 -12.33
C GLY A 102 -20.13 -36.43 -12.45
N ARG A 103 -19.88 -37.44 -11.60
CA ARG A 103 -20.72 -38.66 -11.54
C ARG A 103 -22.15 -38.34 -11.09
N LEU A 104 -22.32 -37.47 -10.08
CA LEU A 104 -23.64 -37.03 -9.62
C LEU A 104 -24.40 -36.28 -10.73
N ALA A 105 -23.73 -35.37 -11.44
CA ALA A 105 -24.33 -34.62 -12.55
C ALA A 105 -24.84 -35.50 -13.69
N LEU A 106 -24.12 -36.58 -14.02
CA LEU A 106 -24.57 -37.61 -14.95
C LEU A 106 -25.70 -38.46 -14.34
N GLY A 107 -25.59 -38.77 -13.05
CA GLY A 107 -26.54 -39.56 -12.28
C GLY A 107 -27.93 -38.95 -12.21
N ILE A 108 -28.03 -37.62 -12.05
CA ILE A 108 -29.30 -36.88 -12.07
C ILE A 108 -30.12 -37.14 -13.34
N LYS A 109 -29.47 -37.49 -14.45
CA LYS A 109 -30.15 -37.76 -15.74
C LYS A 109 -30.43 -39.24 -16.01
N SER A 110 -29.77 -40.15 -15.29
CA SER A 110 -29.63 -41.55 -15.72
C SER A 110 -29.72 -42.61 -14.62
N LEU A 111 -29.63 -42.22 -13.35
CA LEU A 111 -29.73 -43.14 -12.21
C LEU A 111 -31.16 -43.21 -11.66
N PRO A 112 -31.57 -44.36 -11.10
CA PRO A 112 -32.79 -44.44 -10.33
C PRO A 112 -32.71 -43.54 -9.08
N GLU A 113 -33.82 -42.86 -8.77
CA GLU A 113 -33.94 -41.87 -7.69
C GLU A 113 -33.41 -42.37 -6.34
N SER A 114 -33.55 -43.67 -6.06
CA SER A 114 -33.12 -44.30 -4.80
C SER A 114 -31.61 -44.25 -4.54
N LEU A 115 -30.78 -44.04 -5.57
CA LEU A 115 -29.31 -43.99 -5.44
C LEU A 115 -28.76 -42.56 -5.38
N LEU A 116 -29.58 -41.54 -5.68
CA LEU A 116 -29.16 -40.15 -5.65
C LEU A 116 -28.76 -39.67 -4.24
N PRO A 117 -29.45 -40.04 -3.14
CA PRO A 117 -29.11 -39.54 -1.81
C PRO A 117 -27.69 -39.95 -1.36
N ASP A 118 -27.28 -41.19 -1.62
CA ASP A 118 -25.97 -41.70 -1.19
C ASP A 118 -24.83 -40.95 -1.90
N VAL A 119 -24.94 -40.77 -3.23
CA VAL A 119 -23.91 -40.03 -4.01
C VAL A 119 -23.93 -38.54 -3.68
N THR A 120 -25.11 -37.97 -3.40
CA THR A 120 -25.25 -36.58 -2.94
C THR A 120 -24.56 -36.36 -1.59
N ALA A 121 -24.68 -37.32 -0.67
CA ALA A 121 -23.98 -37.27 0.61
C ALA A 121 -22.46 -37.32 0.44
N ASP A 122 -21.95 -38.17 -0.48
CA ASP A 122 -20.51 -38.25 -0.78
C ASP A 122 -19.96 -36.90 -1.32
N VAL A 123 -20.67 -36.26 -2.26
CA VAL A 123 -20.29 -34.93 -2.77
C VAL A 123 -20.29 -33.91 -1.62
N THR A 124 -21.34 -33.90 -0.81
CA THR A 124 -21.48 -32.96 0.31
C THR A 124 -20.34 -33.13 1.33
N ALA A 125 -19.93 -34.36 1.63
CA ALA A 125 -18.80 -34.63 2.52
C ALA A 125 -17.47 -34.11 1.94
N LEU A 126 -17.23 -34.30 0.64
CA LEU A 126 -16.04 -33.79 -0.04
C LEU A 126 -16.03 -32.26 -0.11
N VAL A 127 -17.18 -31.62 -0.34
CA VAL A 127 -17.33 -30.15 -0.28
C VAL A 127 -16.89 -29.63 1.07
N SER A 128 -17.40 -30.19 2.17
CA SER A 128 -17.00 -29.80 3.52
C SER A 128 -15.49 -29.94 3.74
N SER A 129 -14.90 -31.05 3.29
CA SER A 129 -13.45 -31.28 3.41
C SER A 129 -12.62 -30.24 2.65
N VAL A 130 -13.01 -29.88 1.42
CA VAL A 130 -12.33 -28.84 0.63
C VAL A 130 -12.51 -27.47 1.29
N GLN A 131 -13.72 -27.14 1.78
CA GLN A 131 -13.99 -25.88 2.46
C GLN A 131 -13.17 -25.72 3.75
N GLU A 132 -13.00 -26.79 4.53
CA GLU A 132 -12.14 -26.78 5.72
C GLU A 132 -10.67 -26.51 5.36
N GLN A 133 -10.15 -27.12 4.29
CA GLN A 133 -8.79 -26.86 3.80
C GLN A 133 -8.63 -25.41 3.33
N VAL A 134 -9.60 -24.87 2.58
CA VAL A 134 -9.61 -23.46 2.15
C VAL A 134 -9.65 -22.52 3.35
N ALA A 135 -10.50 -22.79 4.35
CA ALA A 135 -10.57 -21.99 5.56
C ALA A 135 -9.24 -22.03 6.34
N GLY A 136 -8.58 -23.18 6.40
CA GLY A 136 -7.26 -23.34 6.99
C GLY A 136 -6.19 -22.49 6.27
N LEU A 137 -6.18 -22.48 4.93
CA LEU A 137 -5.26 -21.65 4.15
C LEU A 137 -5.53 -20.16 4.33
N ARG A 138 -6.79 -19.73 4.29
CA ARG A 138 -7.17 -18.32 4.57
C ARG A 138 -6.75 -17.88 5.97
N GLY A 139 -6.99 -18.71 6.98
CA GLY A 139 -6.56 -18.42 8.35
C GLY A 139 -5.04 -18.28 8.48
N ARG A 140 -4.25 -19.08 7.75
CA ARG A 140 -2.79 -18.93 7.71
C ARG A 140 -2.35 -17.66 6.99
N LEU A 141 -3.00 -17.31 5.88
CA LEU A 141 -2.76 -16.06 5.18
C LEU A 141 -3.05 -14.85 6.07
N ASP A 142 -4.19 -14.84 6.75
CA ASP A 142 -4.56 -13.79 7.71
C ASP A 142 -3.55 -13.69 8.85
N ALA A 143 -3.14 -14.83 9.42
CA ALA A 143 -2.10 -14.86 10.45
C ALA A 143 -0.76 -14.31 9.94
N ALA A 144 -0.35 -14.64 8.72
CA ALA A 144 0.88 -14.13 8.11
C ALA A 144 0.79 -12.60 7.88
N VAL A 145 -0.36 -12.10 7.42
CA VAL A 145 -0.61 -10.66 7.27
C VAL A 145 -0.53 -9.93 8.61
N GLN A 146 -1.10 -10.49 9.68
CA GLN A 146 -1.00 -9.89 11.01
C GLN A 146 0.42 -9.95 11.56
N ALA A 147 1.12 -11.08 11.43
CA ALA A 147 2.50 -11.22 11.84
C ALA A 147 3.42 -10.20 11.15
N LYS A 148 3.21 -9.93 9.86
CA LYS A 148 3.92 -8.87 9.13
C LYS A 148 3.65 -7.48 9.75
N LYS A 149 2.39 -7.13 9.99
CA LYS A 149 2.01 -5.84 10.59
C LYS A 149 2.62 -5.66 11.99
N GLU A 150 2.58 -6.70 12.81
CA GLU A 150 3.20 -6.69 14.14
C GLU A 150 4.71 -6.56 14.06
N ALA A 151 5.38 -7.29 13.17
CA ALA A 151 6.82 -7.19 12.96
C ALA A 151 7.23 -5.78 12.52
N GLU A 152 6.46 -5.14 11.63
CA GLU A 152 6.66 -3.76 11.20
C GLU A 152 6.47 -2.76 12.35
N GLU A 153 5.45 -2.95 13.20
CA GLU A 153 5.23 -2.12 14.38
C GLU A 153 6.34 -2.29 15.43
N GLN A 154 6.79 -3.52 15.67
CA GLN A 154 7.92 -3.78 16.57
C GLN A 154 9.20 -3.15 16.02
N ALA A 155 9.45 -3.26 14.71
CA ALA A 155 10.58 -2.59 14.06
C ALA A 155 10.49 -1.06 14.21
N ARG A 156 9.28 -0.47 14.08
CA ARG A 156 9.05 0.96 14.34
C ARG A 156 9.40 1.35 15.77
N ARG A 157 8.84 0.63 16.77
CA ARG A 157 9.08 0.91 18.19
C ARG A 157 10.56 0.75 18.55
N ALA A 158 11.22 -0.28 18.03
CA ALA A 158 12.65 -0.49 18.23
C ALA A 158 13.51 0.60 17.57
N ALA A 159 13.10 1.10 16.40
CA ALA A 159 13.77 2.22 15.75
C ALA A 159 13.62 3.52 16.54
N GLU A 160 12.43 3.81 17.06
CA GLU A 160 12.15 4.97 17.92
C GLU A 160 12.95 4.92 19.24
N GLU A 161 13.00 3.74 19.89
CA GLU A 161 13.79 3.53 21.09
C GLU A 161 15.29 3.76 20.84
N LYS A 162 15.82 3.19 19.75
CA LYS A 162 17.22 3.42 19.34
C LYS A 162 17.50 4.89 19.04
N ALA A 163 16.55 5.59 18.41
CA ALA A 163 16.65 7.02 18.15
C ALA A 163 16.66 7.84 19.46
N ARG A 164 15.81 7.49 20.43
CA ARG A 164 15.80 8.13 21.77
C ARG A 164 17.13 7.94 22.48
N GLN A 165 17.64 6.70 22.52
CA GLN A 165 18.94 6.39 23.14
C GLN A 165 20.09 7.14 22.46
N ALA A 166 20.10 7.22 21.13
CA ALA A 166 21.10 7.96 20.38
C ALA A 166 21.03 9.47 20.67
N ALA A 167 19.82 10.03 20.80
CA ALA A 167 19.63 11.44 21.15
C ALA A 167 20.13 11.75 22.57
N GLU A 168 19.80 10.91 23.57
CA GLU A 168 20.30 11.05 24.94
C GLU A 168 21.83 10.93 25.01
N ALA A 169 22.42 9.99 24.27
CA ALA A 169 23.88 9.84 24.19
C ALA A 169 24.55 11.06 23.54
N ALA A 170 23.96 11.61 22.48
CA ALA A 170 24.45 12.81 21.82
C ALA A 170 24.39 14.04 22.74
N GLU A 171 23.33 14.17 23.54
CA GLU A 171 23.21 15.25 24.52
C GLU A 171 24.27 15.14 25.64
N ARG A 172 24.51 13.93 26.16
CA ARG A 172 25.61 13.69 27.12
C ARG A 172 26.98 14.02 26.54
N ALA A 173 27.23 13.68 25.27
CA ALA A 173 28.48 14.01 24.59
C ALA A 173 28.68 15.53 24.43
N ARG A 174 27.62 16.28 24.11
CA ARG A 174 27.64 17.75 24.04
C ARG A 174 27.99 18.40 25.38
N GLN A 175 27.43 17.88 26.47
CA GLN A 175 27.72 18.37 27.84
C GLN A 175 29.16 18.08 28.28
N GLN A 176 29.76 16.98 27.83
CA GLN A 176 31.17 16.66 28.10
C GLN A 176 32.13 17.52 27.26
N GLN A 177 31.76 17.89 26.03
CA GLN A 177 32.56 18.79 25.20
C GLN A 177 32.53 20.25 25.69
N SER A 178 31.41 20.72 26.25
CA SER A 178 31.31 22.08 26.80
C SER A 178 32.14 22.28 28.09
N SER A 179 32.50 21.19 28.76
CA SER A 179 33.36 21.19 29.95
C SER A 179 34.84 20.89 29.66
N GLY A 180 35.21 20.59 28.40
CA GLY A 180 36.57 20.20 28.01
C GLY A 180 37.33 21.16 27.09
N SER A 181 36.72 22.24 26.58
CA SER A 181 37.38 23.11 25.59
C SER A 181 38.04 24.34 26.21
N GLY A 182 39.15 24.12 26.92
CA GLY A 182 40.28 25.04 26.97
C GLY A 182 41.47 24.38 26.24
N GLY A 183 41.78 24.83 25.02
CA GLY A 183 42.97 24.39 24.28
C GLY A 183 42.69 24.09 22.80
N GLY A 184 43.21 24.95 21.93
CA GLY A 184 42.98 24.92 20.48
C GLY A 184 43.77 23.83 19.72
N GLY A 185 43.26 23.48 18.54
CA GLY A 185 43.92 22.63 17.55
C GLY A 185 43.07 22.50 16.29
N TRP A 186 43.63 22.88 15.14
CA TRP A 186 42.97 23.06 13.85
C TRP A 186 42.76 21.73 13.09
N VAL A 187 41.55 21.49 12.57
CA VAL A 187 41.19 20.43 11.60
C VAL A 187 40.21 21.03 10.56
N PRO A 188 40.19 20.57 9.30
CA PRO A 188 39.57 21.31 8.20
C PRO A 188 38.03 21.29 8.29
N SER A 189 37.46 22.50 8.41
CA SER A 189 36.05 22.77 8.64
C SER A 189 35.27 22.92 7.33
N VAL A 190 34.25 22.09 7.14
CA VAL A 190 33.10 22.43 6.27
C VAL A 190 32.32 23.54 7.02
N PRO A 191 31.94 24.67 6.39
CA PRO A 191 31.39 25.79 7.13
C PRO A 191 30.03 25.44 7.77
N VAL A 192 30.03 25.36 9.10
CA VAL A 192 28.84 25.52 9.94
C VAL A 192 28.44 27.00 9.88
N GLY A 193 27.75 27.37 8.80
CA GLY A 193 27.08 28.65 8.63
C GLY A 193 25.64 28.57 9.15
N GLY A 194 25.23 29.56 9.93
CA GLY A 194 23.98 29.57 10.68
C GLY A 194 22.71 29.58 9.83
N ALA A 195 21.88 28.56 10.02
CA ALA A 195 20.43 28.65 9.97
C ALA A 195 19.93 27.94 11.23
N THR A 196 19.09 28.61 12.00
CA THR A 196 18.42 28.04 13.17
C THR A 196 17.66 26.80 12.73
N GLY A 197 18.20 25.63 13.08
CA GLY A 197 17.68 24.33 12.69
C GLY A 197 16.42 24.00 13.45
N ASP A 198 15.29 24.57 13.03
CA ASP A 198 13.99 24.02 13.36
C ASP A 198 13.55 23.02 12.27
N ASN A 199 12.74 22.04 12.68
CA ASN A 199 12.26 20.98 11.79
C ASN A 199 11.06 21.42 10.93
N SER A 200 10.72 22.71 10.93
CA SER A 200 9.62 23.20 10.10
C SER A 200 10.00 23.10 8.62
N PRO A 201 9.02 22.99 7.70
CA PRO A 201 9.28 23.08 6.27
C PRO A 201 10.12 24.31 5.87
N ALA A 202 9.84 25.48 6.47
CA ALA A 202 10.58 26.71 6.20
C ALA A 202 12.01 26.67 6.73
N GLY A 203 12.24 26.14 7.95
CA GLY A 203 13.57 25.95 8.52
C GLY A 203 14.40 24.92 7.75
N ALA A 204 13.75 23.85 7.29
CA ALA A 204 14.35 22.86 6.40
C ALA A 204 14.79 23.48 5.06
N GLN A 205 13.93 24.29 4.45
CA GLN A 205 14.25 25.03 3.22
C GLN A 205 15.44 25.98 3.40
N ALA A 206 15.44 26.77 4.49
CA ALA A 206 16.54 27.68 4.81
C ALA A 206 17.85 26.92 5.05
N THR A 207 17.79 25.79 5.75
CA THR A 207 18.94 24.92 6.00
C THR A 207 19.49 24.35 4.69
N ALA A 208 18.63 23.84 3.81
CA ALA A 208 19.03 23.31 2.51
C ALA A 208 19.71 24.39 1.66
N ARG A 209 19.15 25.60 1.61
CA ARG A 209 19.72 26.73 0.86
C ARG A 209 21.11 27.12 1.38
N GLY A 210 21.29 27.15 2.70
CA GLY A 210 22.59 27.41 3.32
C GLY A 210 23.66 26.35 3.05
N MET A 211 23.25 25.11 2.74
CA MET A 211 24.16 24.01 2.43
C MET A 211 24.54 23.91 0.96
N LEU A 212 23.79 24.52 0.02
CA LEU A 212 24.08 24.37 -1.42
C LEU A 212 25.49 24.83 -1.82
N GLY A 213 25.97 25.91 -1.19
CA GLY A 213 27.29 26.47 -1.50
C GLY A 213 28.44 25.50 -1.27
N SER A 214 28.33 24.54 -0.33
CA SER A 214 29.38 23.54 -0.10
C SER A 214 29.48 22.50 -1.24
N TYR A 215 28.47 22.43 -2.11
CA TYR A 215 28.44 21.59 -3.30
C TYR A 215 28.76 22.37 -4.59
N GLY A 216 29.10 23.65 -4.49
CA GLY A 216 29.30 24.52 -5.66
C GLY A 216 27.99 24.89 -6.38
N TRP A 217 26.84 24.70 -5.73
CA TRP A 217 25.53 25.01 -6.29
C TRP A 217 25.05 26.38 -5.85
N GLY A 218 24.46 27.13 -6.79
CA GLY A 218 23.83 28.41 -6.53
C GLY A 218 22.32 28.29 -6.30
N ASP A 219 21.68 29.45 -6.15
CA ASP A 219 20.23 29.57 -5.97
C ASP A 219 19.42 29.02 -7.16
N ASP A 220 20.03 28.93 -8.35
CA ASP A 220 19.46 28.28 -9.53
C ASP A 220 19.13 26.80 -9.27
N GLN A 221 19.94 26.11 -8.47
CA GLN A 221 19.71 24.72 -8.07
C GLN A 221 18.65 24.59 -6.96
N PHE A 222 18.52 25.61 -6.10
CA PHE A 222 17.55 25.59 -5.00
C PHE A 222 16.12 25.46 -5.51
N GLY A 223 15.77 26.13 -6.62
CA GLY A 223 14.43 26.04 -7.20
C GLY A 223 14.06 24.60 -7.61
N CYS A 224 15.00 23.88 -8.20
CA CYS A 224 14.82 22.47 -8.55
C CYS A 224 14.70 21.58 -7.30
N LEU A 225 15.57 21.80 -6.31
CA LEU A 225 15.52 21.07 -5.04
C LEU A 225 14.18 21.27 -4.32
N TYR A 226 13.68 22.51 -4.33
CA TYR A 226 12.40 22.85 -3.75
C TYR A 226 11.26 22.06 -4.36
N ASN A 227 11.14 22.08 -5.68
CA ASN A 227 10.07 21.34 -6.35
C ASN A 227 10.20 19.82 -6.14
N LEU A 228 11.43 19.32 -6.14
CA LEU A 228 11.73 17.91 -5.88
C LEU A 228 11.22 17.49 -4.49
N TRP A 229 11.75 18.07 -3.41
CA TRP A 229 11.37 17.66 -2.06
C TRP A 229 9.95 18.11 -1.65
N GLN A 230 9.39 19.12 -2.32
CA GLN A 230 7.97 19.45 -2.20
C GLN A 230 7.09 18.32 -2.74
N LYS A 231 7.44 17.70 -3.87
CA LYS A 231 6.73 16.54 -4.44
C LYS A 231 6.91 15.30 -3.57
N GLU A 232 8.11 15.06 -3.04
CA GLU A 232 8.43 13.86 -2.25
C GLU A 232 7.72 13.84 -0.89
N SER A 233 7.77 14.93 -0.14
CA SER A 233 7.38 14.94 1.28
C SER A 233 6.68 16.21 1.72
N GLY A 234 6.59 17.21 0.85
CA GLY A 234 6.21 18.56 1.25
C GLY A 234 7.15 19.18 2.28
N TRP A 235 8.44 18.85 2.20
CA TRP A 235 9.47 19.26 3.16
C TRP A 235 9.21 18.80 4.61
N ASN A 236 8.38 17.78 4.81
CA ASN A 236 8.10 17.22 6.13
C ASN A 236 9.13 16.14 6.51
N TYR A 237 9.91 16.39 7.56
CA TYR A 237 10.92 15.46 8.07
C TYR A 237 10.34 14.16 8.65
N GLN A 238 9.04 14.12 8.95
CA GLN A 238 8.31 12.95 9.42
C GLN A 238 7.47 12.28 8.32
N ALA A 239 7.58 12.74 7.06
CA ALA A 239 6.86 12.12 5.95
C ALA A 239 7.23 10.64 5.85
N TYR A 240 6.22 9.78 5.89
CA TYR A 240 6.39 8.34 5.78
C TYR A 240 5.39 7.76 4.79
N ASN A 241 5.91 7.15 3.74
CA ASN A 241 5.10 6.43 2.77
C ASN A 241 4.91 4.99 3.23
N ARG A 242 3.67 4.63 3.61
CA ARG A 242 3.35 3.30 4.14
C ARG A 242 3.49 2.16 3.13
N SER A 243 3.30 2.43 1.83
CA SER A 243 3.37 1.37 0.82
C SER A 243 4.81 1.06 0.41
N SER A 244 5.68 2.08 0.35
CA SER A 244 7.09 1.91 -0.06
C SER A 244 8.09 1.85 1.10
N GLY A 245 7.76 2.39 2.27
CA GLY A 245 8.67 2.53 3.41
C GLY A 245 9.64 3.72 3.31
N ALA A 246 9.45 4.61 2.34
CA ALA A 246 10.26 5.81 2.18
C ALA A 246 10.02 6.82 3.32
N PHE A 247 11.08 7.47 3.79
CA PHE A 247 11.04 8.32 4.97
C PHE A 247 11.75 9.68 4.80
N GLY A 248 11.18 10.69 5.44
CA GLY A 248 11.77 12.02 5.62
C GLY A 248 11.66 12.93 4.40
N ILE A 249 12.32 14.08 4.48
CA ILE A 249 12.35 15.11 3.44
C ILE A 249 12.74 14.52 2.07
N PRO A 250 13.84 13.75 1.95
CA PRO A 250 14.26 13.21 0.65
C PRO A 250 13.53 11.92 0.26
N GLN A 251 12.62 11.38 1.09
CA GLN A 251 11.97 10.08 0.90
C GLN A 251 12.98 8.94 0.68
N ALA A 252 13.95 8.81 1.58
CA ALA A 252 15.00 7.80 1.47
C ALA A 252 14.46 6.37 1.68
N LEU A 253 14.93 5.42 0.86
CA LEU A 253 14.55 4.01 0.94
C LEU A 253 15.78 3.07 1.06
N PRO A 254 15.93 2.33 2.20
CA PRO A 254 15.26 2.57 3.48
C PRO A 254 15.75 3.88 4.13
N GLY A 255 14.90 4.49 4.96
CA GLY A 255 15.22 5.74 5.67
C GLY A 255 16.51 5.67 6.50
N SER A 256 16.86 4.49 7.01
CA SER A 256 18.08 4.22 7.79
C SER A 256 19.38 4.56 7.08
N LYS A 257 19.38 4.69 5.75
CA LYS A 257 20.55 5.17 5.00
C LYS A 257 20.97 6.58 5.43
N MET A 258 20.04 7.40 5.92
CA MET A 258 20.34 8.75 6.40
C MET A 258 21.21 8.78 7.66
N ALA A 259 21.38 7.63 8.35
CA ALA A 259 22.27 7.50 9.49
C ALA A 259 23.74 7.83 9.17
N THR A 260 24.15 7.74 7.90
CA THR A 260 25.51 8.11 7.48
C THR A 260 25.78 9.62 7.54
N ALA A 261 24.73 10.44 7.54
CA ALA A 261 24.85 11.89 7.69
C ALA A 261 24.73 12.36 9.15
N GLY A 262 24.15 11.52 10.02
CA GLY A 262 23.98 11.81 11.44
C GLY A 262 23.06 10.79 12.11
N ALA A 263 23.35 10.48 13.37
CA ALA A 263 22.55 9.52 14.15
C ALA A 263 21.12 10.03 14.45
N ASP A 264 20.90 11.34 14.37
CA ASP A 264 19.63 12.06 14.58
C ASP A 264 18.75 12.13 13.32
N TRP A 265 19.04 11.33 12.29
CA TRP A 265 18.36 11.40 10.98
C TRP A 265 16.83 11.26 11.03
N GLN A 266 16.26 10.58 12.02
CA GLN A 266 14.80 10.47 12.17
C GLN A 266 14.16 11.76 12.67
N THR A 267 14.90 12.57 13.43
CA THR A 267 14.37 13.68 14.20
C THR A 267 14.96 15.04 13.80
N SER A 268 15.84 15.05 12.79
CA SER A 268 16.57 16.24 12.38
C SER A 268 16.44 16.47 10.88
N ALA A 269 15.65 17.49 10.50
CA ALA A 269 15.53 17.94 9.13
C ALA A 269 16.91 18.28 8.54
N ARG A 270 17.78 18.89 9.33
CA ARG A 270 19.17 19.20 8.96
C ARG A 270 19.93 17.95 8.51
N THR A 271 19.83 16.85 9.26
CA THR A 271 20.53 15.60 8.93
C THR A 271 19.95 14.96 7.68
N GLN A 272 18.63 14.98 7.52
CA GLN A 272 17.97 14.48 6.30
C GLN A 272 18.39 15.29 5.06
N ILE A 273 18.47 16.63 5.20
CA ILE A 273 18.95 17.52 4.15
C ILE A 273 20.40 17.22 3.80
N ALA A 274 21.28 17.10 4.79
CA ALA A 274 22.69 16.81 4.56
C ALA A 274 22.88 15.50 3.80
N TRP A 275 22.14 14.45 4.18
CA TRP A 275 22.15 13.18 3.45
C TRP A 275 21.60 13.32 2.03
N GLY A 276 20.44 13.95 1.88
CA GLY A 276 19.76 14.11 0.60
C GLY A 276 20.59 14.89 -0.42
N LEU A 277 21.24 15.99 0.01
CA LEU A 277 22.15 16.75 -0.83
C LEU A 277 23.38 15.91 -1.25
N GLY A 278 23.94 15.12 -0.33
CA GLY A 278 25.03 14.20 -0.64
C GLY A 278 24.63 13.13 -1.68
N TYR A 279 23.43 12.55 -1.52
CA TYR A 279 22.88 11.58 -2.47
C TYR A 279 22.65 12.19 -3.85
N ILE A 280 22.04 13.39 -3.93
CA ILE A 280 21.84 14.13 -5.18
C ILE A 280 23.17 14.39 -5.87
N SER A 281 24.18 14.87 -5.12
CA SER A 281 25.52 15.10 -5.66
C SER A 281 26.13 13.82 -6.23
N GLY A 282 26.12 12.72 -5.48
CA GLY A 282 26.76 11.47 -5.88
C GLY A 282 26.08 10.76 -7.05
N ARG A 283 24.76 10.90 -7.21
CA ARG A 283 23.99 10.15 -8.22
C ARG A 283 23.55 10.97 -9.43
N TYR A 284 23.22 12.24 -9.22
CA TYR A 284 22.67 13.12 -10.24
C TYR A 284 23.60 14.30 -10.58
N GLY A 285 24.61 14.55 -9.75
CA GLY A 285 25.54 15.67 -9.89
C GLY A 285 24.97 17.03 -9.50
N SER A 286 23.66 17.26 -9.66
CA SER A 286 22.99 18.49 -9.25
C SER A 286 21.49 18.31 -8.95
N PRO A 287 20.87 19.19 -8.14
CA PRO A 287 19.43 19.17 -7.90
C PRO A 287 18.58 19.30 -9.15
N CYS A 288 18.98 20.12 -10.13
CA CYS A 288 18.21 20.23 -11.37
C CYS A 288 18.27 18.97 -12.24
N ASN A 289 19.38 18.24 -12.24
CA ASN A 289 19.45 16.93 -12.91
C ASN A 289 18.52 15.91 -12.22
N ALA A 290 18.52 15.88 -10.87
CA ALA A 290 17.63 15.02 -10.10
C ALA A 290 16.15 15.35 -10.35
N TRP A 291 15.79 16.62 -10.39
CA TRP A 291 14.43 17.07 -10.71
C TRP A 291 14.01 16.70 -12.14
N GLY A 292 14.89 16.90 -13.13
CA GLY A 292 14.65 16.47 -14.51
C GLY A 292 14.38 14.96 -14.62
N HIS A 293 15.15 14.15 -13.89
CA HIS A 293 14.94 12.72 -13.80
C HIS A 293 13.60 12.36 -13.12
N SER A 294 13.27 12.97 -11.97
CA SER A 294 12.00 12.75 -11.26
C SER A 294 10.76 13.11 -12.10
N GLN A 295 10.85 14.13 -12.95
CA GLN A 295 9.76 14.47 -13.88
C GLN A 295 9.58 13.43 -14.98
N SER A 296 10.66 12.74 -15.38
CA SER A 296 10.64 11.77 -16.47
C SER A 296 10.29 10.35 -16.01
N VAL A 297 10.80 9.93 -14.84
CA VAL A 297 10.73 8.54 -14.35
C VAL A 297 9.81 8.40 -13.13
N GLY A 298 9.42 9.52 -12.52
CA GLY A 298 8.53 9.54 -11.34
C GLY A 298 9.25 9.47 -10.00
N TRP A 299 10.55 9.13 -9.98
CA TRP A 299 11.42 9.02 -8.80
C TRP A 299 12.83 9.57 -9.06
N TYR A 300 13.64 9.75 -8.00
CA TYR A 300 15.07 10.09 -8.03
C TYR A 300 15.82 9.34 -6.91
#